data_AF-Q1Q3Q1-F1
#
_entry.id   AF-Q1Q3Q1-F1
#
_cell.length_a   1.000
_cell.length_b   1.000
_cell.length_c   1.000
_cell.angle_alpha   90.00
_cell.angle_beta   90.00
_cell.angle_gamma   90.00
#
_symmetry.space_group_name_H-M   'P 1'
#
loop_
_entity.id
_entity.type
_entity.pdbx_description
1 polymer ?
#
loop_
_entity_poly.entity_id
_entity_poly.type
_entity_poly.pdbx_seq_one_letter_code
_entity_poly.pdbx_strand_id
1 'polypeptide(L)' 'MDSEYLVVFAIEKQRFAVRHTALERIIRAVAITPLPAVPEIISEVINVQGKILPIINIRKRLRLKEKEPQFTD' A
#
# COMPACT_ATOMS: atom_id res chain seq x y z
N MET A 1 -3.72 -26.98 17.58
CA MET A 1 -4.45 -25.69 17.49
C MET A 1 -3.69 -24.87 16.49
N ASP A 2 -4.31 -24.50 15.37
CA ASP A 2 -3.67 -23.60 14.41
C ASP A 2 -3.63 -22.20 15.01
N SER A 3 -2.43 -21.66 15.19
CA SER A 3 -2.22 -20.30 15.64
C SER A 3 -2.47 -19.33 14.48
N GLU A 4 -3.42 -18.42 14.64
CA GLU A 4 -3.69 -17.38 13.64
C GLU A 4 -2.76 -16.19 13.85
N TYR A 5 -1.76 -16.03 12.98
CA TYR A 5 -0.86 -14.88 13.00
C TYR A 5 -1.45 -13.70 12.23
N LEU A 6 -1.52 -12.55 12.91
CA LEU A 6 -2.00 -11.28 12.37
C LEU A 6 -0.87 -10.27 12.33
N VAL A 7 -0.80 -9.49 11.24
CA VAL A 7 0.02 -8.30 11.16
C VAL A 7 -0.85 -7.10 11.49
N VAL A 8 -0.48 -6.40 12.56
CA VAL A 8 -1.19 -5.22 13.05
C VAL A 8 -0.48 -3.96 12.55
N PHE A 9 -1.25 -3.03 12.00
CA PHE A 9 -0.76 -1.73 11.54
C PHE A 9 -1.74 -0.63 11.93
N ALA A 10 -1.29 0.61 11.87
CA ALA A 10 -2.11 1.77 12.20
C ALA A 10 -2.25 2.72 11.01
N ILE A 11 -3.45 3.27 10.84
CA ILE A 11 -3.69 4.45 10.00
C ILE A 11 -4.15 5.55 10.95
N GLU A 12 -3.32 6.57 11.13
CA GLU A 12 -3.50 7.59 12.18
C GLU A 12 -3.65 6.92 13.56
N LYS A 13 -4.76 7.16 14.25
CA LYS A 13 -5.05 6.62 15.59
C LYS A 13 -5.79 5.27 15.55
N GLN A 14 -6.16 4.77 14.37
CA GLN A 14 -6.95 3.55 14.21
C GLN A 14 -6.04 2.37 13.91
N ARG A 15 -6.23 1.26 14.64
CA ARG A 15 -5.53 -0.01 14.39
C ARG A 15 -6.35 -0.90 13.46
N PHE A 16 -5.63 -1.60 12.58
CA PHE A 16 -6.13 -2.59 11.65
C PHE A 16 -5.26 -3.83 11.71
N ALA A 17 -5.78 -4.95 11.22
CA ALA A 17 -5.04 -6.20 11.14
C ALA A 17 -5.37 -6.94 9.85
N VAL A 18 -4.39 -7.65 9.33
CA VAL A 18 -4.55 -8.61 8.22
C VAL A 18 -3.90 -9.93 8.60
N ARG A 19 -4.43 -11.03 8.05
CA ARG A 19 -3.81 -12.35 8.23
C ARG A 19 -2.45 -12.37 7.55
N HIS A 20 -1.46 -12.99 8.19
CA HIS A 20 -0.14 -13.11 7.60
C HIS A 20 -0.16 -13.85 6.25
N THR A 21 -1.10 -14.79 6.06
CA THR A 21 -1.28 -15.54 4.81
C THR A 21 -1.76 -14.69 3.64
N ALA A 22 -2.29 -13.48 3.90
CA ALA A 22 -2.69 -12.53 2.88
C ALA A 22 -1.55 -11.57 2.48
N LEU A 23 -0.37 -11.68 3.11
CA LEU A 23 0.77 -10.79 2.88
C LEU A 23 1.85 -11.53 2.08
N GLU A 24 2.24 -10.92 0.96
CA GLU A 24 3.45 -11.35 0.24
C GLU A 24 4.68 -10.72 0.91
N ARG A 25 4.67 -9.39 1.10
CA ARG A 25 5.83 -8.61 1.58
C ARG A 25 5.36 -7.32 2.26
N ILE A 26 6.15 -6.84 3.23
CA ILE A 26 6.02 -5.50 3.81
C ILE A 26 7.23 -4.69 3.34
N ILE A 27 6.98 -3.61 2.60
CA ILE A 27 8.01 -2.69 2.11
C ILE A 27 7.79 -1.31 2.72
N ARG A 28 8.87 -0.53 2.84
CA ARG A 28 8.75 0.90 3.18
C ARG A 28 8.06 1.62 2.02
N ALA A 29 7.38 2.72 2.33
CA ALA A 29 6.86 3.60 1.30
C ALA A 29 8.04 4.11 0.46
N VAL A 30 8.08 3.73 -0.81
CA VAL A 30 9.05 4.23 -1.79
C VAL A 30 8.41 5.36 -2.57
N ALA A 31 9.21 6.30 -3.05
CA ALA A 31 8.73 7.35 -3.95
C ALA A 31 7.97 6.73 -5.13
N ILE A 32 6.73 7.16 -5.33
CA ILE A 32 5.98 6.82 -6.54
C ILE A 32 6.70 7.53 -7.68
N THR A 33 7.24 6.76 -8.64
CA THR A 33 7.87 7.36 -9.82
C THR A 33 6.78 7.73 -10.81
N PRO A 34 6.52 9.02 -11.09
CA PRO A 34 5.64 9.39 -12.19
C PRO A 34 6.29 8.90 -13.49
N LEU A 35 5.61 7.99 -14.18
CA LEU A 35 6.08 7.50 -15.47
C LEU A 35 5.72 8.53 -16.55
N PRO A 36 6.69 9.11 -17.28
CA PRO A 36 6.40 9.98 -18.39
C PRO A 36 5.74 9.19 -19.54
N ALA A 37 4.72 9.77 -20.18
CA ALA A 37 4.04 9.25 -21.36
C ALA A 37 3.28 7.92 -21.21
N VAL A 38 2.53 7.74 -20.12
CA VAL A 38 1.66 6.56 -19.91
C VAL A 38 0.21 6.85 -20.32
N PRO A 39 -0.52 5.89 -20.93
CA PRO A 39 -1.94 6.05 -21.22
C PRO A 39 -2.75 6.34 -19.94
N GLU A 40 -3.83 7.11 -20.10
CA GLU A 40 -4.74 7.62 -19.06
C GLU A 40 -5.33 6.54 -18.11
N ILE A 41 -5.15 5.27 -18.44
CA ILE A 41 -5.69 4.10 -17.74
C ILE A 41 -4.94 3.72 -16.46
N ILE A 42 -3.72 4.23 -16.25
CA ILE A 42 -2.92 3.89 -15.08
C ILE A 42 -3.17 4.92 -13.97
N SER A 43 -4.07 4.58 -13.04
CA SER A 43 -4.46 5.51 -11.98
C SER A 43 -3.32 5.82 -11.01
N GLU A 44 -2.50 4.84 -10.58
CA GLU A 44 -1.16 4.97 -9.96
C GLU A 44 -0.49 3.56 -9.89
N VAL A 45 0.82 3.46 -10.13
CA VAL A 45 1.61 2.20 -10.04
C VAL A 45 2.92 2.43 -9.29
N ILE A 46 3.45 1.38 -8.65
CA ILE A 46 4.82 1.37 -8.10
C ILE A 46 5.70 0.35 -8.82
N ASN A 47 6.99 0.65 -8.91
CA ASN A 47 8.00 -0.34 -9.27
C ASN A 47 8.58 -0.96 -8.00
N VAL A 48 8.35 -2.27 -7.82
CA VAL A 48 8.96 -3.06 -6.75
C VAL A 48 9.94 -4.02 -7.39
N GLN A 49 11.24 -3.72 -7.28
CA GLN A 49 12.34 -4.58 -7.79
C GLN A 49 12.18 -5.00 -9.26
N GLY A 50 11.78 -4.07 -10.13
CA GLY A 50 11.58 -4.32 -11.56
C GLY A 50 10.17 -4.78 -11.94
N LYS A 51 9.29 -5.03 -10.97
CA LYS A 51 7.90 -5.41 -11.19
C LYS A 51 6.97 -4.22 -10.98
N ILE A 52 6.18 -3.88 -12.01
CA ILE A 52 5.14 -2.84 -11.92
C ILE A 52 3.92 -3.43 -11.21
N LEU A 53 3.53 -2.84 -10.09
CA LEU A 53 2.39 -3.26 -9.28
C LEU A 53 1.36 -2.12 -9.16
N PRO A 54 0.05 -2.43 -9.21
CA PRO A 54 -0.99 -1.44 -9.00
C PRO A 54 -1.04 -0.98 -7.54
N ILE A 55 -1.33 0.30 -7.33
CA ILE A 55 -1.56 0.85 -5.98
C ILE A 55 -3.06 0.92 -5.71
N ILE A 56 -3.46 0.46 -4.53
CA ILE A 56 -4.81 0.70 -3.99
C ILE A 56 -4.69 1.71 -2.85
N ASN A 57 -5.37 2.86 -2.98
CA ASN A 57 -5.44 3.83 -1.89
C ASN A 57 -6.27 3.26 -0.73
N ILE A 58 -5.59 2.83 0.33
CA ILE A 58 -6.24 2.19 1.48
C ILE A 58 -7.18 3.15 2.24
N ARG A 59 -6.89 4.46 2.24
CA ARG A 59 -7.77 5.46 2.88
C ARG A 59 -9.09 5.57 2.13
N LYS A 60 -9.07 5.67 0.80
CA LYS A 60 -10.29 5.62 -0.03
C LYS A 60 -11.05 4.33 0.18
N ARG A 61 -10.36 3.18 0.17
CA ARG A 61 -10.99 1.86 0.36
C ARG A 61 -11.70 1.73 1.71
N LEU A 62 -11.13 2.32 2.76
CA LEU A 62 -11.67 2.31 4.12
C LEU A 62 -12.53 3.54 4.45
N ARG A 63 -12.83 4.41 3.46
CA ARG A 63 -13.59 5.67 3.63
C ARG A 63 -13.01 6.61 4.68
N LEU A 64 -11.69 6.65 4.80
CA LEU A 64 -10.96 7.55 5.68
C LEU A 64 -10.62 8.86 4.95
N LYS A 65 -10.40 9.94 5.71
CA LYS A 65 -9.92 11.21 5.17
C LYS A 65 -8.62 11.00 4.38
N GLU A 66 -8.58 11.52 3.16
CA GLU A 66 -7.39 11.46 2.30
C GLU A 66 -6.22 12.23 2.92
N LYS A 67 -5.02 11.73 2.65
CA LYS A 67 -3.76 12.31 3.05
C LYS A 67 -2.76 11.98 1.96
N GLU A 68 -1.95 12.95 1.57
CA GLU A 68 -0.89 12.73 0.60
C GLU A 68 0.10 11.67 1.12
N PRO A 69 0.62 10.80 0.24
CA PRO A 69 1.67 9.86 0.62
C PRO A 69 2.87 10.62 1.18
N GLN A 70 3.31 10.24 2.39
CA GLN A 70 4.56 10.73 2.95
C GLN A 70 5.63 9.68 2.64
N PHE A 71 6.55 10.01 1.74
CA PHE A 71 7.71 9.20 1.46
C PHE A 71 8.80 9.56 2.48
N THR A 72 9.35 8.54 3.13
CA THR A 72 10.54 8.69 3.96
C THR A 72 11.74 8.22 3.14
N ASP A 73 12.80 9.02 3.10
CA ASP A 73 14.10 8.66 2.52
C ASP A 73 14.66 7.35 3.10
#